data_AF-G4CEZ7-F1
#
_entry.id   AF-G4CEZ7-F1
#
_cell.length_a   1.000
_cell.length_b   1.000
_cell.length_c   1.000
_cell.angle_alpha   90.00
_cell.angle_beta   90.00
_cell.angle_gamma   90.00
#
_symmetry.space_group_name_H-M   'P 1'
#
loop_
_entity.id
_entity.type
_entity.pdbx_description
1 polymer ?
#
loop_
_entity_poly.entity_id
_entity_poly.type
_entity_poly.pdbx_seq_one_letter_code
_entity_poly.pdbx_strand_id
1 'polypeptide(L)'
;ALLLCCTAPFAHALDERDQGEYVVLNTQERPTAMQMRFFLSGTQWMMDGRQAPQAWRPVCRAEGPCRLIDANENDILAWKAVLPRHWQPLAFSCIKNQSMAFCRVNHSQDPNRRAYWMFALLNQPAQAIPLNRLR
;
A
#
# COMPACT_ATOMS: atom_id res chain seq x y z
N ALA A 1 -14.33 37.72 10.19
CA ALA A 1 -13.25 36.75 9.97
C ALA A 1 -13.62 35.44 10.64
N LEU A 2 -13.77 34.36 9.87
CA LEU A 2 -13.17 33.03 10.07
C LEU A 2 -13.73 32.12 8.97
N LEU A 3 -12.91 31.81 7.97
CA LEU A 3 -13.17 30.69 7.07
C LEU A 3 -12.97 29.40 7.87
N LEU A 4 -14.05 28.66 8.13
CA LEU A 4 -13.94 27.25 8.48
C LEU A 4 -13.67 26.48 7.18
N CYS A 5 -12.39 26.28 6.85
CA CYS A 5 -12.02 25.22 5.92
C CYS A 5 -12.26 23.88 6.61
N CYS A 6 -13.42 23.26 6.36
CA CYS A 6 -13.63 21.84 6.62
C CYS A 6 -12.77 21.03 5.64
N THR A 7 -11.48 20.90 5.92
CA THR A 7 -10.67 19.85 5.30
C THR A 7 -11.13 18.52 5.90
N ALA A 8 -12.09 17.85 5.26
CA ALA A 8 -12.34 16.45 5.57
C ALA A 8 -11.05 15.69 5.26
N PRO A 9 -10.36 15.11 6.26
CA PRO A 9 -9.25 14.23 5.95
C PRO A 9 -9.86 13.08 5.15
N PHE A 10 -9.33 12.82 3.95
CA PHE A 10 -9.68 11.60 3.22
C PHE A 10 -9.33 10.42 4.12
N ALA A 11 -10.34 9.87 4.81
CA ALA A 11 -10.17 8.84 5.84
C ALA A 11 -9.62 7.51 5.27
N HIS A 12 -9.42 7.45 3.95
CA HIS A 12 -8.91 6.32 3.19
C HIS A 12 -7.55 6.58 2.53
N ALA A 13 -6.86 7.68 2.85
CA ALA A 13 -5.50 7.93 2.37
C ALA A 13 -4.46 7.19 3.24
N LEU A 14 -3.33 6.82 2.62
CA LEU A 14 -2.11 6.49 3.37
C LEU A 14 -1.56 7.76 4.01
N ASP A 15 -0.85 7.60 5.14
CA ASP A 15 -0.23 8.73 5.84
C ASP A 15 1.27 8.54 6.06
N GLU A 16 1.95 9.55 6.60
CA GLU A 16 3.40 9.53 6.80
C GLU A 16 3.89 8.33 7.61
N ARG A 17 3.04 7.76 8.46
CA ARG A 17 3.38 6.59 9.27
C ARG A 17 3.44 5.31 8.45
N ASP A 18 2.99 5.34 7.19
CA ASP A 18 3.09 4.23 6.23
C ASP A 18 4.36 4.30 5.37
N GLN A 19 5.21 5.31 5.58
CA GLN A 19 6.59 5.25 5.09
C GLN A 19 7.33 4.14 5.83
N GLY A 20 8.16 3.38 5.13
CA GLY A 20 8.87 2.27 5.74
C GLY A 20 9.40 1.26 4.76
N GLU A 21 10.03 0.23 5.31
CA GLU A 21 10.47 -0.94 4.56
C GLU A 21 9.58 -2.12 4.87
N TYR A 22 9.28 -2.89 3.84
CA TYR A 22 8.33 -3.99 3.89
C TYR A 22 8.97 -5.22 3.25
N VAL A 23 8.70 -6.38 3.85
CA VAL A 23 9.07 -7.67 3.29
C VAL A 23 7.85 -8.33 2.67
N VAL A 24 8.03 -8.86 1.47
CA VAL A 24 7.02 -9.69 0.81
C VAL A 24 6.95 -11.04 1.51
N LEU A 25 5.75 -11.47 1.86
CA LEU A 25 5.51 -12.81 2.40
C LEU A 25 5.11 -13.77 1.28
N ASN A 26 5.52 -15.03 1.41
CA ASN A 26 5.08 -16.10 0.52
C ASN A 26 3.69 -16.62 0.93
N THR A 27 3.20 -17.64 0.22
CA THR A 27 1.88 -18.26 0.46
C THR A 27 1.74 -18.94 1.83
N GLN A 28 2.85 -19.14 2.55
CA GLN A 28 2.90 -19.68 3.91
C GLN A 28 3.13 -18.59 4.96
N GLU A 29 2.95 -17.32 4.59
CA GLU A 29 3.18 -16.14 5.42
C GLU A 29 4.62 -15.99 5.93
N ARG A 30 5.59 -16.61 5.25
CA ARG A 30 7.01 -16.51 5.60
C ARG A 30 7.68 -15.38 4.82
N PRO A 31 8.55 -14.57 5.45
CA PRO A 31 9.32 -13.54 4.77
C PRO A 31 10.16 -14.12 3.61
N THR A 32 10.15 -13.42 2.48
CA THR A 32 11.02 -13.70 1.33
C THR A 32 12.22 -12.76 1.30
N ALA A 33 13.13 -12.96 0.34
CA ALA A 33 14.20 -11.99 0.09
C ALA A 33 13.71 -10.68 -0.57
N MET A 34 12.48 -10.66 -1.10
CA MET A 34 11.94 -9.48 -1.77
C MET A 34 11.48 -8.46 -0.75
N GLN A 35 12.02 -7.25 -0.88
CA GLN A 35 11.67 -6.12 -0.02
C GLN A 35 11.37 -4.88 -0.86
N MET A 36 10.51 -4.04 -0.32
CA MET A 36 10.11 -2.77 -0.90
C MET A 36 10.22 -1.67 0.14
N ARG A 37 10.47 -0.45 -0.32
CA ARG A 37 10.53 0.72 0.54
C ARG A 37 9.64 1.81 -0.04
N PHE A 38 8.71 2.29 0.78
CA PHE A 38 7.85 3.43 0.45
C PHE A 38 8.28 4.63 1.26
N PHE A 39 8.39 5.78 0.60
CA PHE A 39 8.78 7.04 1.22
C PHE A 39 8.18 8.21 0.45
N LEU A 40 8.06 9.36 1.12
CA LEU A 40 7.55 10.58 0.53
C LEU A 40 8.68 11.46 0.00
N SER A 41 8.45 12.08 -1.14
CA SER A 41 9.19 13.27 -1.60
C SER A 41 8.19 14.41 -1.73
N GLY A 42 8.19 15.32 -0.76
CA GLY A 42 7.05 16.23 -0.55
C GLY A 42 5.79 15.43 -0.19
N THR A 43 4.71 15.61 -0.95
CA THR A 43 3.45 14.85 -0.77
C THR A 43 3.36 13.60 -1.64
N GLN A 44 4.38 13.34 -2.46
CA GLN A 44 4.34 12.31 -3.48
C GLN A 44 5.04 11.03 -3.01
N TRP A 45 4.32 9.92 -3.09
CA TRP A 45 4.86 8.60 -2.79
C TRP A 45 5.86 8.12 -3.85
N MET A 46 6.97 7.58 -3.35
CA MET A 46 8.06 6.95 -4.10
C MET A 46 8.21 5.49 -3.65
N MET A 47 8.80 4.66 -4.52
CA MET A 47 9.04 3.26 -4.21
C MET A 47 10.45 2.83 -4.64
N ASP A 48 11.13 2.12 -3.75
CA ASP A 48 12.30 1.30 -4.07
C ASP A 48 12.01 -0.18 -3.87
N GLY A 49 12.81 -1.01 -4.53
CA GLY A 49 12.77 -2.46 -4.38
C GLY A 49 14.17 -3.03 -4.26
N ARG A 50 14.27 -4.21 -3.64
CA ARG A 50 15.47 -5.04 -3.65
C ARG A 50 15.15 -6.51 -3.48
N GLN A 51 16.08 -7.35 -3.90
CA GLN A 51 16.20 -8.72 -3.42
C GLN A 51 17.33 -8.74 -2.39
N ALA A 52 17.01 -8.74 -1.09
CA ALA A 52 18.00 -8.65 -0.02
C ALA A 52 19.06 -9.79 -0.14
N PRO A 53 20.35 -9.51 0.10
CA PRO A 53 20.91 -8.27 0.65
C PRO A 53 21.33 -7.23 -0.42
N GLN A 54 20.86 -7.34 -1.67
CA GLN A 54 21.25 -6.39 -2.72
C GLN A 54 20.89 -4.94 -2.36
N ALA A 55 21.59 -3.99 -2.98
CA ALA A 55 21.32 -2.57 -2.83
C ALA A 55 19.89 -2.21 -3.29
N TRP A 56 19.29 -1.23 -2.63
CA TRP A 56 18.02 -0.64 -3.03
C TRP A 56 18.11 -0.05 -4.44
N ARG A 57 17.08 -0.29 -5.25
CA ARG A 57 16.95 0.30 -6.58
C ARG A 57 15.64 1.06 -6.72
N PRO A 58 15.64 2.19 -7.45
CA PRO A 58 14.41 2.88 -7.85
C PRO A 58 13.42 1.94 -8.53
N VAL A 59 12.15 1.97 -8.10
CA VAL A 59 11.03 1.30 -8.78
C VAL A 59 10.02 2.33 -9.28
N CYS A 60 9.64 3.29 -8.44
CA CYS A 60 8.76 4.40 -8.80
C CYS A 60 9.40 5.73 -8.40
N ARG A 61 9.39 6.70 -9.33
CA ARG A 61 9.90 8.06 -9.16
C ARG A 61 8.87 9.14 -9.49
N ALA A 62 7.58 8.83 -9.29
CA ALA A 62 6.46 9.76 -9.44
C ALA A 62 6.20 10.34 -10.83
N GLU A 63 6.76 9.73 -11.86
CA GLU A 63 6.66 10.18 -13.24
C GLU A 63 5.94 9.16 -14.12
N GLY A 64 5.17 9.67 -15.07
CA GLY A 64 4.45 8.88 -16.07
C GLY A 64 3.68 7.69 -15.47
N PRO A 65 3.77 6.49 -16.06
CA PRO A 65 2.96 5.35 -15.66
C PRO A 65 3.30 4.78 -14.28
N CYS A 66 4.46 5.12 -13.73
CA CYS A 66 4.84 4.60 -12.42
C CYS A 66 4.22 5.42 -11.28
N ARG A 67 3.79 6.67 -11.52
CA ARG A 67 3.32 7.61 -10.49
C ARG A 67 2.26 6.98 -9.61
N LEU A 68 2.54 6.97 -8.31
CA LEU A 68 1.63 6.46 -7.29
C LEU A 68 0.62 7.55 -6.91
N ILE A 69 -0.67 7.21 -6.98
CA ILE A 69 -1.81 8.06 -6.62
C ILE A 69 -2.71 7.33 -5.64
N ASP A 70 -3.55 8.04 -4.91
CA ASP A 70 -4.56 7.39 -4.06
C ASP A 70 -5.51 6.54 -4.89
N ALA A 71 -5.82 5.33 -4.41
CA ALA A 71 -6.83 4.48 -5.03
C ALA A 71 -8.23 4.94 -4.63
N ASN A 72 -9.19 4.80 -5.55
CA ASN A 72 -10.59 5.07 -5.24
C ASN A 72 -11.25 3.85 -4.59
N GLU A 73 -12.46 4.04 -4.05
CA GLU A 73 -13.19 2.98 -3.36
C GLU A 73 -13.50 1.78 -4.26
N ASN A 74 -13.85 2.01 -5.53
CA ASN A 74 -14.16 0.92 -6.47
C ASN A 74 -12.95 0.03 -6.75
N ASP A 75 -11.76 0.63 -6.90
CA ASP A 75 -10.51 -0.12 -7.04
C ASP A 75 -10.27 -1.01 -5.82
N ILE A 76 -10.39 -0.41 -4.62
CA ILE A 76 -10.16 -1.08 -3.35
C ILE A 76 -11.15 -2.24 -3.16
N LEU A 77 -12.43 -2.04 -3.48
CA LEU A 77 -13.44 -3.08 -3.43
C LEU A 77 -13.12 -4.25 -4.37
N ALA A 78 -12.69 -3.95 -5.61
CA ALA A 78 -12.31 -4.99 -6.57
C ALA A 78 -11.12 -5.83 -6.09
N TRP A 79 -10.10 -5.20 -5.48
CA TRP A 79 -8.93 -5.92 -4.98
C TRP A 79 -9.22 -6.71 -3.70
N LYS A 80 -10.05 -6.16 -2.81
CA LYS A 80 -10.45 -6.88 -1.59
C LYS A 80 -11.23 -8.15 -1.90
N ALA A 81 -11.95 -8.21 -3.03
CA ALA A 81 -12.72 -9.39 -3.42
C ALA A 81 -11.85 -10.67 -3.59
N VAL A 82 -10.54 -10.53 -3.86
CA VAL A 82 -9.61 -11.67 -3.97
C VAL A 82 -9.01 -12.11 -2.63
N LEU A 83 -9.21 -11.34 -1.56
CA LEU A 83 -8.68 -11.68 -0.24
C LEU A 83 -9.54 -12.74 0.47
N PRO A 84 -8.98 -13.46 1.46
CA PRO A 84 -9.78 -14.28 2.37
C PRO A 84 -10.93 -13.49 3.00
N ARG A 85 -12.09 -14.14 3.21
CA ARG A 85 -13.35 -13.49 3.63
C ARG A 85 -13.23 -12.58 4.86
N HIS A 86 -12.35 -12.92 5.80
CA HIS A 86 -12.16 -12.13 7.02
C HIS A 86 -11.48 -10.77 6.79
N TRP A 87 -10.75 -10.59 5.68
CA TRP A 87 -10.16 -9.29 5.30
C TRP A 87 -11.13 -8.40 4.53
N GLN A 88 -12.08 -8.99 3.79
CA GLN A 88 -13.01 -8.27 2.93
C GLN A 88 -13.87 -7.19 3.61
N PRO A 89 -14.35 -7.34 4.87
CA PRO A 89 -15.11 -6.28 5.52
C PRO A 89 -14.25 -5.12 6.04
N LEU A 90 -12.92 -5.28 6.14
CA LEU A 90 -12.05 -4.27 6.74
C LEU A 90 -11.85 -3.07 5.80
N ALA A 91 -11.67 -1.88 6.35
CA ALA A 91 -11.35 -0.69 5.57
C ALA A 91 -9.88 -0.73 5.14
N PHE A 92 -9.60 -0.23 3.94
CA PHE A 92 -8.24 -0.16 3.39
C PHE A 92 -7.96 1.28 3.00
N SER A 93 -6.71 1.70 3.19
CA SER A 93 -6.15 2.91 2.60
C SER A 93 -5.06 2.50 1.62
N CYS A 94 -5.12 2.97 0.37
CA CYS A 94 -4.25 2.45 -0.68
C CYS A 94 -3.72 3.54 -1.61
N ILE A 95 -2.49 3.35 -2.08
CA ILE A 95 -1.94 4.02 -3.26
C ILE A 95 -1.77 3.02 -4.39
N LYS A 96 -1.83 3.47 -5.64
CA LYS A 96 -1.73 2.64 -6.83
C LYS A 96 -1.04 3.34 -7.99
N ASN A 97 -0.59 2.54 -8.94
CA ASN A 97 -0.35 2.94 -10.31
C ASN A 97 -1.00 1.90 -11.25
N GLN A 98 -0.57 1.83 -12.51
CA GLN A 98 -1.13 0.87 -13.47
C GLN A 98 -0.74 -0.60 -13.22
N SER A 99 0.33 -0.88 -12.48
CA SER A 99 0.86 -2.24 -12.30
C SER A 99 0.69 -2.80 -10.89
N MET A 100 0.56 -1.94 -9.89
CA MET A 100 0.46 -2.37 -8.49
C MET A 100 -0.36 -1.41 -7.63
N ALA A 101 -0.84 -1.93 -6.50
CA ALA A 101 -1.36 -1.14 -5.39
C ALA A 101 -0.68 -1.56 -4.08
N PHE A 102 -0.40 -0.59 -3.20
CA PHE A 102 0.07 -0.80 -1.83
C PHE A 102 -0.99 -0.29 -0.86
N CYS A 103 -1.36 -1.11 0.10
CA CYS A 103 -2.48 -0.86 0.99
C CYS A 103 -2.14 -1.12 2.45
N ARG A 104 -2.64 -0.25 3.32
CA ARG A 104 -2.77 -0.47 4.77
C ARG A 104 -4.20 -0.92 5.08
N VAL A 105 -4.32 -1.94 5.92
CA VAL A 105 -5.60 -2.32 6.54
C VAL A 105 -5.85 -1.42 7.75
N ASN A 106 -7.01 -0.78 7.78
CA ASN A 106 -7.47 0.08 8.88
C ASN A 106 -8.27 -0.77 9.87
N HIS A 107 -7.66 -1.09 11.02
CA HIS A 107 -8.34 -1.78 12.10
C HIS A 107 -9.10 -0.79 12.98
N SER A 108 -10.44 -0.87 12.97
CA SER A 108 -11.31 0.04 13.73
C SER A 108 -11.17 -0.09 15.25
N GLN A 109 -10.83 -1.28 15.74
CA GLN A 109 -10.70 -1.58 17.17
C GLN A 109 -9.28 -1.46 17.71
N ASP A 110 -8.27 -1.48 16.83
CA ASP A 110 -6.86 -1.34 17.21
C ASP A 110 -6.13 -0.53 16.13
N PRO A 111 -6.12 0.81 16.25
CA PRO A 111 -5.46 1.69 15.28
C PRO A 111 -3.94 1.49 15.17
N ASN A 112 -3.32 0.81 16.14
CA ASN A 112 -1.90 0.51 16.15
C ASN A 112 -1.60 -0.82 15.42
N ARG A 113 -2.59 -1.71 15.33
CA ARG A 113 -2.49 -2.90 14.48
C ARG A 113 -2.60 -2.49 13.02
N ARG A 114 -1.51 -2.66 12.28
CA ARG A 114 -1.47 -2.45 10.83
C ARG A 114 -1.11 -3.75 10.14
N ALA A 115 -1.94 -4.13 9.18
CA ALA A 115 -1.58 -5.14 8.19
C ALA A 115 -1.39 -4.45 6.85
N TYR A 116 -0.55 -5.02 6.01
CA TYR A 116 -0.20 -4.43 4.72
C TYR A 116 -0.35 -5.44 3.59
N TRP A 117 -0.87 -4.98 2.47
CA TRP A 117 -1.07 -5.77 1.27
C TRP A 117 -0.52 -5.03 0.07
N MET A 118 0.12 -5.78 -0.82
CA MET A 118 0.34 -5.35 -2.19
C MET A 118 -0.60 -6.12 -3.11
N PHE A 119 -1.14 -5.47 -4.12
CA PHE A 119 -1.88 -6.12 -5.19
C PHE A 119 -1.12 -5.94 -6.50
N ALA A 120 -0.76 -7.04 -7.15
CA ALA A 120 -0.23 -6.99 -8.51
C ALA A 120 -1.40 -6.91 -9.50
N LEU A 121 -1.51 -5.80 -10.22
CA LEU A 121 -2.67 -5.43 -11.05
C LEU A 121 -2.56 -5.89 -12.51
N LEU A 122 -1.35 -6.27 -12.94
CA LEU A 122 -1.12 -6.82 -14.28
C LEU A 122 -1.74 -8.21 -14.46
N ASN A 123 -2.04 -8.91 -13.35
CA ASN A 123 -2.75 -10.18 -13.36
C ASN A 123 -4.25 -9.94 -13.23
N GLN A 124 -5.07 -10.74 -13.91
CA GLN A 124 -6.53 -10.72 -13.80
C GLN A 124 -7.04 -12.11 -13.38
N PRO A 125 -7.65 -12.25 -12.19
CA PRO A 125 -7.86 -11.20 -11.18
C PRO A 125 -6.53 -10.74 -10.55
N ALA A 126 -6.55 -9.57 -9.88
CA ALA A 126 -5.38 -9.05 -9.19
C ALA A 126 -4.83 -10.07 -8.17
N GLN A 127 -3.51 -10.16 -8.08
CA GLN A 127 -2.87 -11.07 -7.12
C GLN A 127 -2.59 -10.34 -5.81
N ALA A 128 -3.19 -10.82 -4.71
CA ALA A 128 -2.91 -10.32 -3.37
C ALA A 128 -1.60 -10.89 -2.81
N ILE A 129 -0.76 -10.01 -2.27
CA ILE A 129 0.57 -10.32 -1.75
C ILE A 129 0.67 -9.72 -0.34
N PRO A 130 0.73 -10.55 0.71
CA PRO A 130 0.83 -10.04 2.07
C PRO A 130 2.21 -9.46 2.34
N LEU A 131 2.26 -8.39 3.13
CA LEU A 131 3.49 -7.69 3.51
C LEU A 131 3.60 -7.57 5.03
N ASN A 132 4.82 -7.67 5.54
CA ASN A 132 5.15 -7.26 6.90
C ASN A 132 6.05 -6.03 6.86
N ARG A 133 5.78 -5.07 7.74
CA ARG A 133 6.66 -3.93 7.95
C ARG A 133 7.90 -4.38 8.73
N LEU A 134 9.06 -3.91 8.31
CA LEU A 134 10.36 -4.14 8.95
C LEU A 134 10.77 -2.95 9.82
N ARG A 135 10.56 -1.73 9.31
CA ARG A 135 10.87 -0.44 9.96
C ARG A 135 10.03 0.67 9.37
#